data_AF-A0A2G6B8Z5-F1
#
_entry.id   AF-A0A2G6B8Z5-F1
#
_cell.length_a   1.000
_cell.length_b   1.000
_cell.length_c   1.000
_cell.angle_alpha   90.00
_cell.angle_beta   90.00
_cell.angle_gamma   90.00
#
_symmetry.space_group_name_H-M   'P 1'
#
loop_
_entity.id
_entity.type
_entity.pdbx_description
1 polymer ?
#
loop_
_entity_poly.entity_id
_entity_poly.type
_entity_poly.pdbx_seq_one_letter_code
_entity_poly.pdbx_strand_id
1 'polypeptide(L)'
;MKKTLTYSLAALVAATALVPAVSTEAVSANTIQELVFTKDGKDIKISNSLYQDAFTEGLVRNNDLKYIQLDNLKYYNKDLYSDAISEFNSNAEALKFLAGSNKHSNITPVDGEFKNGQLVAKEPVVEVFEVENIE
;
A
#
# COMPACT_ATOMS: atom_id res chain seq x y z
N MET A 1 25.41 -43.11 -53.83
CA MET A 1 26.06 -42.62 -52.58
C MET A 1 25.58 -41.20 -52.33
N LYS A 2 24.73 -40.99 -51.31
CA LYS A 2 24.97 -40.13 -50.11
C LYS A 2 25.50 -38.72 -50.46
N LYS A 3 24.60 -37.73 -50.59
CA LYS A 3 24.25 -36.69 -49.57
C LYS A 3 25.46 -35.96 -48.97
N THR A 4 25.59 -34.66 -49.24
CA THR A 4 25.58 -33.61 -48.19
C THR A 4 25.36 -32.22 -48.78
N LEU A 5 24.34 -31.54 -48.24
CA LEU A 5 23.92 -30.17 -48.47
C LEU A 5 24.82 -29.22 -47.68
N THR A 6 25.03 -27.99 -48.14
CA THR A 6 25.06 -26.86 -47.20
C THR A 6 24.44 -25.61 -47.82
N TYR A 7 23.34 -25.21 -47.20
CA TYR A 7 22.47 -24.09 -47.53
C TYR A 7 23.20 -22.77 -47.32
N SER A 8 23.12 -21.87 -48.31
CA SER A 8 23.56 -20.48 -48.17
C SER A 8 22.78 -19.79 -47.06
N LEU A 9 23.50 -19.37 -46.02
CA LEU A 9 23.02 -18.65 -44.86
C LEU A 9 22.65 -17.21 -45.27
N ALA A 10 21.43 -17.00 -45.76
CA ALA A 10 20.85 -15.66 -45.83
C ALA A 10 20.38 -15.29 -44.41
N ALA A 11 21.27 -14.69 -43.63
CA ALA A 11 20.90 -14.04 -42.37
C ALA A 11 19.98 -12.85 -42.70
N LEU A 12 18.68 -13.09 -42.68
CA LEU A 12 17.69 -12.03 -42.61
C LEU A 12 17.90 -11.36 -41.25
N VAL A 13 18.64 -10.25 -41.22
CA VAL A 13 18.66 -9.35 -40.08
C VAL A 13 17.25 -8.79 -40.00
N ALA A 14 16.41 -9.48 -39.23
CA ALA A 14 15.18 -8.91 -38.73
C ALA A 14 15.61 -7.70 -37.91
N ALA A 15 15.48 -6.52 -38.52
CA ALA A 15 15.39 -5.27 -37.80
C ALA A 15 14.16 -5.41 -36.89
N THR A 16 14.33 -6.08 -35.76
CA THR A 16 13.55 -5.76 -34.58
C THR A 16 13.96 -4.34 -34.30
N ALA A 17 13.18 -3.40 -34.85
CA ALA A 17 13.18 -2.06 -34.34
C ALA A 17 13.11 -2.25 -32.83
N LEU A 18 14.18 -1.87 -32.13
CA LEU A 18 14.06 -1.48 -30.75
C LEU A 18 13.06 -0.34 -30.78
N VAL A 19 11.77 -0.69 -30.80
CA VAL A 19 10.79 0.14 -30.15
C VAL A 19 11.42 0.40 -28.81
N PRO A 20 11.66 1.67 -28.43
CA PRO A 20 11.85 1.94 -27.04
C PRO A 20 10.64 1.27 -26.41
N ALA A 21 10.88 0.23 -25.62
CA ALA A 21 9.95 -0.07 -24.57
C ALA A 21 9.91 1.26 -23.82
N VAL A 22 8.94 2.09 -24.18
CA VAL A 22 8.35 3.00 -23.23
C VAL A 22 8.07 2.04 -22.08
N SER A 23 8.94 2.09 -21.08
CA SER A 23 8.55 1.67 -19.76
C SER A 23 7.33 2.53 -19.53
N THR A 24 6.16 2.00 -19.89
CA THR A 24 4.94 2.26 -19.17
C THR A 24 5.38 1.94 -17.78
N GLU A 25 5.84 2.95 -17.05
CA GLU A 25 6.02 2.88 -15.62
C GLU A 25 4.77 2.15 -15.20
N ALA A 26 4.95 0.92 -14.69
CA ALA A 26 3.83 0.19 -14.16
C ALA A 26 3.22 1.21 -13.21
N VAL A 27 2.06 1.73 -13.59
CA VAL A 27 1.28 2.60 -12.74
C VAL A 27 0.96 1.64 -11.62
N SER A 28 1.84 1.59 -10.62
CA SER A 28 1.59 0.89 -9.38
C SER A 28 0.26 1.46 -8.98
N ALA A 29 -0.78 0.63 -9.12
CA ALA A 29 -2.11 1.04 -8.72
C ALA A 29 -1.92 1.37 -7.26
N ASN A 30 -1.97 2.66 -6.91
CA ASN A 30 -1.68 3.05 -5.54
C ASN A 30 -2.75 2.37 -4.70
N THR A 31 -2.36 1.44 -3.83
CA THR A 31 -3.29 0.62 -3.04
C THR A 31 -3.24 1.05 -1.59
N ILE A 32 -4.41 1.06 -0.94
CA ILE A 32 -4.49 1.30 0.51
C ILE A 32 -3.97 0.04 1.22
N GLN A 33 -2.88 0.21 1.96
CA GLN A 33 -2.22 -0.86 2.72
C GLN A 33 -2.73 -0.89 4.16
N GLU A 34 -2.71 0.28 4.83
CA GLU A 34 -3.08 0.44 6.23
C GLU A 34 -4.10 1.57 6.38
N LEU A 35 -4.90 1.48 7.43
CA LEU A 35 -5.89 2.48 7.82
C LEU A 35 -5.66 2.85 9.27
N VAL A 36 -5.68 4.15 9.56
CA VAL A 36 -5.39 4.71 10.88
C VAL A 36 -6.64 5.33 11.48
N PHE A 37 -6.98 4.87 12.68
CA PHE A 37 -8.12 5.31 13.47
C PHE A 37 -7.61 6.00 14.74
N THR A 38 -8.29 7.04 15.19
CA THR A 38 -8.02 7.60 16.52
C THR A 38 -8.98 6.96 17.53
N LYS A 39 -8.44 6.18 18.47
CA LYS A 39 -9.18 5.61 19.61
C LYS A 39 -8.46 5.98 20.90
N ASP A 40 -9.21 6.44 21.90
CA ASP A 40 -8.68 6.86 23.20
C ASP A 40 -7.50 7.85 23.11
N GLY A 41 -7.55 8.75 22.12
CA GLY A 41 -6.49 9.75 21.86
C GLY A 41 -5.20 9.19 21.23
N LYS A 42 -5.17 7.90 20.86
CA LYS A 42 -4.05 7.25 20.17
C LYS A 42 -4.41 6.97 18.72
N ASP A 43 -3.43 7.16 17.84
CA ASP A 43 -3.54 6.78 16.44
C ASP A 43 -3.15 5.30 16.30
N ILE A 44 -4.13 4.47 15.95
CA ILE A 44 -4.02 3.01 15.83
C ILE A 44 -4.15 2.63 14.38
N LYS A 45 -3.21 1.84 13.87
CA LYS A 45 -3.23 1.33 12.49
C LYS A 45 -3.68 -0.13 12.42
N ILE A 46 -4.46 -0.45 11.40
CA ILE A 46 -4.82 -1.81 11.00
C ILE A 46 -4.61 -2.00 9.51
N SER A 47 -4.39 -3.24 9.07
CA SER A 47 -4.29 -3.55 7.65
C SER A 47 -5.63 -3.35 6.94
N ASN A 48 -5.60 -3.07 5.64
CA ASN A 48 -6.81 -2.93 4.84
C ASN A 48 -7.66 -4.22 4.82
N SER A 49 -7.04 -5.39 4.79
CA SER A 49 -7.77 -6.66 4.93
C SER A 49 -8.57 -6.70 6.23
N LEU A 50 -7.91 -6.44 7.37
CA LEU A 50 -8.56 -6.48 8.68
C LEU A 50 -9.67 -5.42 8.79
N TYR A 51 -9.50 -4.27 8.15
CA TYR A 51 -10.56 -3.25 8.06
C TYR A 51 -11.78 -3.75 7.29
N GLN A 52 -11.62 -4.43 6.14
CA GLN A 52 -12.76 -4.92 5.36
C GLN A 52 -13.57 -5.97 6.13
N ASP A 53 -12.88 -6.90 6.80
CA ASP A 53 -13.51 -7.87 7.69
C ASP A 53 -14.29 -7.16 8.81
N ALA A 54 -13.62 -6.28 9.56
CA ALA A 54 -14.21 -5.56 10.67
C ALA A 54 -15.35 -4.60 10.26
N PHE A 55 -15.29 -4.01 9.06
CA PHE A 55 -16.34 -3.17 8.51
C PHE A 55 -17.58 -3.99 8.14
N THR A 56 -17.37 -5.18 7.56
CA THR A 56 -18.44 -6.13 7.23
C THR A 56 -19.14 -6.64 8.49
N GLU A 57 -18.38 -6.89 9.55
CA GLU A 57 -18.90 -7.29 10.87
C GLU A 57 -19.50 -6.12 11.68
N GLY A 58 -19.37 -4.88 11.19
CA GLY A 58 -19.88 -3.68 11.87
C GLY A 58 -19.11 -3.27 13.13
N LEU A 59 -17.88 -3.78 13.30
CA LEU A 59 -16.99 -3.47 14.43
C LEU A 59 -16.32 -2.11 14.28
N VAL A 60 -16.12 -1.65 13.05
CA VAL A 60 -15.56 -0.32 12.74
C VAL A 60 -16.49 0.47 11.83
N ARG A 61 -16.48 1.78 12.01
CA ARG A 61 -17.20 2.72 11.13
C ARG A 61 -16.21 3.57 10.38
N ASN A 62 -16.56 3.88 9.13
CA ASN A 62 -15.77 4.78 8.29
C ASN A 62 -15.56 6.15 8.97
N ASN A 63 -16.50 6.62 9.81
CA ASN A 63 -16.37 7.90 10.50
C ASN A 63 -15.20 7.98 11.51
N ASP A 64 -14.70 6.83 12.01
CA ASP A 64 -13.56 6.79 12.92
C ASP A 64 -12.20 6.81 12.19
N LEU A 65 -12.21 6.66 10.86
CA LEU A 65 -11.00 6.64 10.04
C LEU A 65 -10.45 8.06 9.88
N LYS A 66 -9.16 8.24 10.15
CA LYS A 66 -8.48 9.54 10.11
C LYS A 66 -7.42 9.61 9.02
N TYR A 67 -6.66 8.54 8.82
CA TYR A 67 -5.66 8.46 7.76
C TYR A 67 -5.71 7.14 7.01
N ILE A 68 -5.26 7.17 5.76
CA ILE A 68 -4.99 5.99 4.94
C ILE A 68 -3.50 5.97 4.57
N GLN A 69 -2.89 4.80 4.63
CA GLN A 69 -1.54 4.59 4.12
C GLN A 69 -1.62 3.96 2.73
N LEU A 70 -0.89 4.54 1.78
CA LEU A 70 -0.72 3.92 0.46
C LEU A 70 0.53 3.02 0.45
N ASP A 71 0.72 2.24 -0.61
CA ASP A 71 1.91 1.39 -0.81
C ASP A 71 3.23 2.18 -0.88
N ASN A 72 3.15 3.49 -1.10
CA ASN A 72 4.28 4.42 -0.99
C ASN A 72 4.72 4.72 0.46
N LEU A 73 4.15 4.01 1.46
CA LEU A 73 4.40 4.13 2.89
C LEU A 73 4.03 5.48 3.51
N LYS A 74 3.34 6.36 2.78
CA LYS A 74 2.91 7.68 3.25
C LYS A 74 1.47 7.63 3.74
N TYR A 75 1.20 8.39 4.80
CA TYR A 75 -0.14 8.57 5.35
C TYR A 75 -0.81 9.82 4.79
N TYR A 76 -2.07 9.69 4.39
CA TYR A 76 -2.89 10.77 3.85
C TYR A 76 -4.16 10.90 4.68
N ASN A 77 -4.60 12.13 4.92
CA ASN A 77 -5.85 12.36 5.65
C ASN A 77 -7.03 11.78 4.84
N LYS A 78 -7.96 11.10 5.52
CA LYS A 78 -9.19 10.59 4.93
C LYS A 78 -9.99 11.67 4.21
N ASP A 79 -10.08 12.88 4.77
CA ASP A 79 -10.83 13.98 4.15
C ASP A 79 -10.24 14.32 2.78
N LEU A 80 -8.90 14.34 2.67
CA LEU A 80 -8.20 14.56 1.40
C LEU A 80 -8.51 13.44 0.38
N TYR A 81 -8.60 12.19 0.85
CA TYR A 81 -9.03 11.08 0.01
C TYR A 81 -10.50 11.25 -0.43
N SER A 82 -11.40 11.61 0.48
CA SER A 82 -12.81 11.84 0.18
C SER A 82 -13.02 12.98 -0.81
N ASP A 83 -12.30 14.10 -0.67
CA ASP A 83 -12.29 15.20 -1.62
C ASP A 83 -11.78 14.74 -3.00
N ALA A 84 -10.68 13.98 -3.05
CA ALA A 84 -10.15 13.45 -4.30
C ALA A 84 -11.13 12.48 -4.97
N ILE A 85 -11.84 11.65 -4.20
CA ILE A 85 -12.91 10.78 -4.74
C ILE A 85 -14.04 11.60 -5.32
N SER A 86 -14.46 12.67 -4.63
CA SER A 86 -15.50 13.57 -5.12
C SER A 86 -15.09 14.36 -6.37
N GLU A 87 -13.82 14.74 -6.48
CA GLU A 87 -13.27 15.49 -7.62
C GLU A 87 -13.13 14.60 -8.86
N PHE A 88 -12.52 13.42 -8.71
CA PHE A 88 -12.18 12.55 -9.84
C PHE A 88 -13.24 11.49 -10.14
N ASN A 89 -14.22 11.27 -9.26
CA ASN A 89 -15.26 10.23 -9.38
C ASN A 89 -14.67 8.81 -9.62
N SER A 90 -13.43 8.58 -9.20
CA SER A 90 -12.69 7.33 -9.43
C SER A 90 -11.70 7.07 -8.32
N ASN A 91 -11.77 5.87 -7.73
CA ASN A 91 -10.83 5.41 -6.71
C ASN A 91 -9.39 5.42 -7.21
N ALA A 92 -9.15 4.90 -8.42
CA ALA A 92 -7.80 4.80 -8.96
C ALA A 92 -7.17 6.18 -9.17
N GLU A 93 -7.94 7.14 -9.67
CA GLU A 93 -7.47 8.51 -9.91
C GLU A 93 -7.26 9.28 -8.60
N ALA A 94 -8.15 9.11 -7.62
CA ALA A 94 -7.96 9.69 -6.29
C ALA A 94 -6.68 9.17 -5.61
N LEU A 95 -6.40 7.87 -5.70
CA LEU A 95 -5.21 7.27 -5.10
C LEU A 95 -3.93 7.74 -5.83
N LYS A 96 -3.97 7.90 -7.16
CA LYS A 96 -2.88 8.54 -7.93
C LYS A 96 -2.65 9.99 -7.51
N PHE A 97 -3.72 10.77 -7.37
CA PHE A 97 -3.63 12.16 -6.94
C PHE A 97 -2.97 12.28 -5.56
N LEU A 98 -3.40 11.44 -4.61
CA LEU A 98 -2.81 11.39 -3.27
C LEU A 98 -1.32 11.04 -3.33
N ALA A 99 -0.97 9.97 -4.05
CA ALA A 99 0.42 9.50 -4.18
C ALA A 99 1.34 10.56 -4.79
N GLY A 100 0.83 11.33 -5.77
CA GLY A 100 1.53 12.46 -6.37
C GLY A 100 1.53 13.74 -5.52
N SER A 101 0.72 13.81 -4.46
CA SER A 101 0.63 14.99 -3.61
C SER A 101 1.70 15.03 -2.51
N ASN A 102 2.09 16.24 -2.14
CA ASN A 102 2.93 16.49 -0.96
C ASN A 102 2.13 16.68 0.33
N LYS A 103 0.82 16.39 0.33
CA LYS A 103 -0.07 16.59 1.49
C LYS A 103 -0.09 15.38 2.46
N HIS A 104 1.01 14.63 2.50
CA HIS A 104 1.14 13.50 3.42
C HIS A 104 1.39 14.00 4.85
N SER A 105 0.95 13.22 5.82
CA SER A 105 1.18 13.45 7.24
C SER A 105 2.29 12.53 7.74
N ASN A 106 3.19 13.08 8.55
CA ASN A 106 4.20 12.28 9.23
C ASN A 106 3.66 11.87 10.61
N ILE A 107 3.10 10.67 10.68
CA ILE A 107 2.53 10.08 11.89
C ILE A 107 3.20 8.74 12.17
N THR A 108 3.23 8.36 13.45
CA THR A 108 3.75 7.06 13.91
C THR A 108 2.64 6.29 14.65
N PRO A 109 1.64 5.77 13.92
CA PRO A 109 0.54 5.03 14.53
C PRO A 109 1.04 3.71 15.11
N VAL A 110 0.40 3.27 16.19
CA VAL A 110 0.68 1.98 16.83
C VAL A 110 -0.15 0.88 16.19
N ASP A 111 0.38 -0.34 16.10
CA ASP A 111 -0.38 -1.49 15.62
C ASP A 111 -1.66 -1.70 16.46
N GLY A 112 -2.77 -1.99 15.78
CA GLY A 112 -4.05 -2.27 16.38
C GLY A 112 -4.41 -3.75 16.35
N GLU A 113 -5.25 -4.16 17.27
CA GLU A 113 -5.87 -5.48 17.29
C GLU A 113 -7.33 -5.38 17.78
N PHE A 114 -8.17 -6.34 17.38
CA PHE A 114 -9.53 -6.43 17.89
C PHE A 114 -9.56 -7.33 19.13
N LYS A 115 -9.81 -6.75 20.31
CA LYS A 115 -10.07 -7.50 21.55
C LYS A 115 -11.54 -7.31 21.92
N ASN A 116 -12.28 -8.41 22.09
CA ASN A 116 -13.71 -8.39 22.46
C ASN A 116 -14.58 -7.53 21.52
N GLY A 117 -14.29 -7.55 20.21
CA GLY A 117 -15.02 -6.76 19.21
C GLY A 117 -14.71 -5.25 19.24
N GLN A 118 -13.67 -4.83 19.97
CA GLN A 118 -13.22 -3.43 20.01
C GLN A 118 -11.80 -3.31 19.48
N LEU A 119 -11.57 -2.30 18.65
CA LEU A 119 -10.24 -1.94 18.18
C LEU A 119 -9.44 -1.31 19.32
N VAL A 120 -8.37 -1.98 19.74
CA VAL A 120 -7.46 -1.53 20.79
C VAL A 120 -6.03 -1.47 20.27
N ALA A 121 -5.20 -0.65 20.91
CA ALA A 121 -3.78 -0.61 20.60
C ALA A 121 -3.12 -1.92 21.06
N LYS A 122 -2.36 -2.54 20.18
CA LYS A 122 -1.51 -3.68 20.52
C LYS A 122 -0.46 -3.19 21.51
N GLU A 123 -0.33 -3.88 22.63
CA GLU A 123 0.70 -3.57 23.60
C GLU A 123 2.07 -3.82 22.95
N PRO A 124 3.05 -2.90 23.11
CA PRO A 124 4.38 -3.16 22.63
C PRO A 124 4.86 -4.43 23.32
N VAL A 125 5.34 -5.40 22.54
CA VAL A 125 6.07 -6.54 23.09
C VAL A 125 7.34 -5.92 23.68
N VAL A 126 7.33 -5.71 24.99
CA VAL A 126 8.55 -5.34 25.71
C VAL A 126 9.41 -6.59 25.66
N GLU A 127 10.31 -6.68 24.68
CA GLU A 127 11.47 -7.56 24.79
C GLU A 127 12.25 -7.02 25.98
N VAL A 128 12.03 -7.62 27.15
CA VAL A 128 12.83 -7.38 28.34
C VAL A 128 14.20 -7.94 28.01
N PHE A 129 15.10 -7.10 27.50
CA PHE A 129 16.52 -7.40 27.50
C PHE A 129 16.95 -7.42 28.97
N GLU A 130 16.95 -8.61 29.56
CA GLU A 130 17.59 -8.89 30.83
C GLU A 130 19.10 -8.63 30.61
N VAL A 131 19.54 -7.41 30.91
CA VAL A 131 20.97 -7.11 30.96
C VAL A 131 21.53 -7.81 32.19
N GLU A 132 22.06 -9.03 31.99
CA GLU A 132 22.95 -9.68 32.94
C GLU A 132 24.07 -8.70 33.29
N ASN A 133 24.05 -8.26 34.53
CA ASN A 133 25.04 -7.36 35.12
C ASN A 133 26.34 -8.16 35.24
N ILE A 134 27.31 -7.90 34.37
CA ILE A 134 28.67 -8.44 34.50
C ILE A 134 29.43 -7.52 35.47
N GLU A 135 29.60 -7.98 36.70
CA GLU A 135 30.52 -7.40 37.70
C GLU A 135 31.99 -7.60 37.32
#